data_AF-A0A844AY35-F1
#
_entry.id   AF-A0A844AY35-F1
#
_cell.length_a   1.000
_cell.length_b   1.000
_cell.length_c   1.000
_cell.angle_alpha   90.00
_cell.angle_beta   90.00
_cell.angle_gamma   90.00
#
_symmetry.space_group_name_H-M   'P 1'
#
loop_
_entity.id
_entity.type
_entity.pdbx_description
1 polymer ?
#
loop_
_entity_poly.entity_id
_entity_poly.type
_entity_poly.pdbx_seq_one_letter_code
_entity_poly.pdbx_strand_id
1 'polypeptide(L)'
;MSDLSLQKIRFANGQWEGLIEGQPAYGGRPNIEVRLFDELVKDARLTEGDEANSWNIYVPIPPHAIADGVQTFVIYDTATESKLGEFALIGDTPTSNDLRAEVELLRAELDMLKRAFRRHCLETS
;
A
#
# COMPACT_ATOMS: atom_id res chain seq x y z
N MET A 1 -8.01 10.14 14.69
CA MET A 1 -7.41 9.09 13.85
C MET A 1 -8.15 7.82 14.17
N SER A 2 -8.63 7.09 13.16
CA SER A 2 -9.08 5.72 13.35
C SER A 2 -7.88 4.90 13.83
N ASP A 3 -8.07 4.05 14.85
CA ASP A 3 -7.03 3.15 15.37
C ASP A 3 -7.10 1.79 14.66
N LEU A 4 -7.36 1.83 13.35
CA LEU A 4 -7.52 0.64 12.54
C LEU A 4 -6.14 0.16 12.09
N SER A 5 -5.85 -1.11 12.37
CA SER A 5 -4.66 -1.80 11.91
C SER A 5 -5.02 -2.85 10.86
N LEU A 6 -4.15 -3.06 9.89
CA LEU A 6 -4.30 -4.08 8.85
C LEU A 6 -3.17 -5.10 8.98
N GLN A 7 -3.54 -6.38 9.09
CA GLN A 7 -2.62 -7.50 9.11
C GLN A 7 -2.88 -8.44 7.94
N LYS A 8 -1.83 -8.88 7.25
CA LYS A 8 -1.95 -9.87 6.19
C LYS A 8 -2.12 -11.27 6.80
N ILE A 9 -3.14 -12.00 6.37
CA ILE A 9 -3.34 -13.41 6.73
C ILE A 9 -2.64 -14.29 5.70
N ARG A 10 -3.04 -14.20 4.42
CA ARG A 10 -2.47 -15.01 3.33
C ARG A 10 -2.78 -14.44 1.95
N PHE A 11 -2.16 -15.02 0.93
CA PHE A 11 -2.51 -14.78 -0.47
C PHE A 11 -2.49 -16.12 -1.21
N ALA A 12 -3.65 -16.59 -1.67
CA ALA A 12 -3.80 -17.88 -2.34
C ALA A 12 -4.99 -17.88 -3.29
N ASN A 13 -4.96 -18.69 -4.36
CA ASN A 13 -6.07 -18.84 -5.31
C ASN A 13 -6.59 -17.52 -5.90
N GLY A 14 -5.69 -16.56 -6.15
CA GLY A 14 -6.08 -15.24 -6.66
C GLY A 14 -6.84 -14.39 -5.64
N GLN A 15 -6.76 -14.71 -4.35
CA GLN A 15 -7.44 -14.03 -3.26
C GLN A 15 -6.43 -13.60 -2.19
N TRP A 16 -6.31 -12.30 -1.98
CA TRP A 16 -5.57 -11.75 -0.84
C TRP A 16 -6.50 -11.65 0.37
N GLU A 17 -5.99 -12.06 1.53
CA GLU A 17 -6.75 -12.10 2.77
C GLU A 17 -6.00 -11.34 3.87
N GLY A 18 -6.74 -10.54 4.61
CA GLY A 18 -6.24 -9.76 5.74
C GLY A 18 -7.25 -9.67 6.87
N LEU A 19 -6.75 -9.25 8.03
CA LEU A 19 -7.52 -8.92 9.21
C LEU A 19 -7.40 -7.42 9.45
N ILE A 20 -8.53 -6.76 9.68
CA ILE A 20 -8.60 -5.38 10.14
C ILE A 20 -9.06 -5.41 11.59
N GLU A 21 -8.29 -4.79 12.48
CA GLU A 21 -8.60 -4.72 13.90
C GLU A 21 -8.60 -3.28 14.38
N GLY A 22 -9.42 -2.99 15.40
CA GLY A 22 -9.46 -1.69 16.06
C GLY A 22 -10.81 -0.99 15.90
N GLN A 23 -10.98 0.15 16.57
CA GLN A 23 -12.27 0.82 16.58
C GLN A 23 -12.29 1.98 15.58
N PRO A 24 -13.21 1.99 14.59
CA PRO A 24 -13.34 3.12 13.69
C PRO A 24 -13.76 4.37 14.46
N ALA A 25 -13.27 5.54 14.03
CA ALA A 25 -13.56 6.82 14.70
C ALA A 25 -15.06 7.19 14.65
N TYR A 26 -15.80 6.64 13.68
CA TYR A 26 -17.24 6.83 13.47
C TYR A 26 -18.10 5.71 14.11
N GLY A 27 -17.46 4.70 14.71
CA GLY A 27 -18.13 3.56 15.33
C GLY A 27 -18.73 2.56 14.34
N GLY A 28 -18.95 1.33 14.81
CA GLY A 28 -19.53 0.26 14.00
C GLY A 28 -18.54 -0.37 13.02
N ARG A 29 -19.05 -0.81 11.87
CA ARG A 29 -18.28 -1.48 10.82
C ARG A 29 -17.51 -0.47 9.97
N PRO A 30 -16.21 -0.70 9.69
CA PRO A 30 -15.43 0.21 8.87
C PRO A 30 -15.84 0.18 7.40
N ASN A 31 -15.73 1.33 6.73
CA ASN A 31 -16.02 1.49 5.32
C ASN A 31 -14.74 1.38 4.48
N ILE A 32 -14.43 0.14 4.06
CA ILE A 32 -13.16 -0.18 3.42
C ILE A 32 -13.30 -0.25 1.90
N GLU A 33 -12.42 0.45 1.20
CA GLU A 33 -12.23 0.34 -0.24
C GLU A 33 -10.84 -0.18 -0.56
N VAL A 34 -10.74 -0.96 -1.64
CA VAL A 34 -9.46 -1.39 -2.19
C VAL A 34 -9.34 -0.87 -3.61
N ARG A 35 -8.20 -0.24 -3.90
CA ARG A 35 -7.94 0.39 -5.19
C ARG A 35 -6.70 -0.18 -5.85
N LEU A 36 -6.76 -0.32 -7.17
CA LEU A 36 -5.65 -0.61 -8.05
C LEU A 36 -5.57 0.50 -9.09
N PHE A 37 -4.47 1.25 -9.14
CA PHE A 37 -4.33 2.44 -10.00
C PHE A 37 -5.49 3.45 -9.86
N ASP A 38 -5.90 3.72 -8.61
CA ASP A 38 -7.08 4.53 -8.25
C ASP A 38 -8.44 3.99 -8.72
N GLU A 39 -8.49 2.84 -9.38
CA GLU A 39 -9.72 2.15 -9.73
C GLU A 39 -10.17 1.19 -8.62
N LEU A 40 -11.47 1.19 -8.32
CA LEU A 40 -12.04 0.35 -7.26
C LEU A 40 -12.03 -1.13 -7.66
N VAL A 41 -11.49 -1.97 -6.77
CA VAL A 41 -11.62 -3.43 -6.83
C VAL A 41 -13.00 -3.82 -6.31
N LYS A 42 -13.97 -3.89 -7.22
CA LYS A 42 -15.41 -4.06 -6.91
C LYS A 42 -15.76 -5.28 -6.05
N ASP A 43 -15.02 -6.36 -6.22
CA ASP A 43 -15.31 -7.64 -5.56
C ASP A 43 -14.56 -7.81 -4.22
N ALA A 44 -13.93 -6.75 -3.72
CA ALA A 44 -13.36 -6.74 -2.37
C ALA A 44 -14.49 -6.88 -1.33
N ARG A 45 -14.37 -7.85 -0.43
CA ARG A 45 -15.38 -8.16 0.58
C ARG A 45 -14.81 -7.97 1.97
N LEU A 46 -15.65 -7.46 2.86
CA LEU A 46 -15.36 -7.36 4.28
C LEU A 46 -16.44 -8.15 5.05
N THR A 47 -16.02 -9.02 5.96
CA THR A 47 -16.92 -9.77 6.86
C THR A 47 -16.51 -9.53 8.30
N GLU A 48 -17.42 -9.76 9.26
CA GLU A 48 -17.05 -9.76 10.67
C GLU A 48 -16.01 -10.86 10.94
N GLY A 49 -15.05 -10.56 11.80
CA GLY A 49 -14.09 -11.52 12.34
C GLY A 49 -14.64 -12.21 13.59
N ASP A 50 -13.78 -13.02 14.22
CA ASP A 50 -14.16 -13.80 15.39
C ASP A 50 -14.18 -12.96 16.68
N GLU A 51 -13.44 -11.85 16.71
CA GLU A 51 -13.33 -10.96 17.86
C GLU A 51 -14.12 -9.66 17.66
N ALA A 52 -14.46 -9.00 18.78
CA ALA A 52 -15.07 -7.67 18.74
C ALA A 52 -14.11 -6.67 18.10
N ASN A 53 -14.64 -5.80 17.22
CA ASN A 53 -13.84 -4.84 16.45
C ASN A 53 -12.78 -5.49 15.54
N SER A 54 -13.10 -6.68 15.01
CA SER A 54 -12.29 -7.36 14.00
C SER A 54 -13.09 -7.64 12.72
N TRP A 55 -12.44 -7.52 11.57
CA TRP A 55 -13.05 -7.76 10.27
C TRP A 55 -12.08 -8.47 9.33
N ASN A 56 -12.56 -9.54 8.68
CA ASN A 56 -11.81 -10.23 7.64
C ASN A 56 -12.03 -9.53 6.30
N ILE A 57 -10.94 -9.13 5.63
CA ILE A 57 -10.95 -8.56 4.29
C ILE A 57 -10.45 -9.56 3.27
N TYR A 58 -11.15 -9.59 2.14
CA TYR A 58 -11.03 -10.57 1.07
C TYR A 58 -10.94 -9.80 -0.25
N VAL A 59 -9.75 -9.73 -0.85
CA VAL A 59 -9.49 -8.97 -2.07
C VAL A 59 -9.18 -9.93 -3.22
N PRO A 60 -10.13 -10.16 -4.15
CA PRO A 60 -9.84 -10.92 -5.36
C PRO A 60 -8.93 -10.11 -6.28
N ILE A 61 -7.98 -10.78 -6.89
CA ILE A 61 -7.09 -10.21 -7.88
C ILE A 61 -7.84 -10.14 -9.21
N PRO A 62 -8.09 -8.94 -9.75
CA PRO A 62 -8.71 -8.80 -11.05
C PRO A 62 -7.80 -9.40 -12.13
N PRO A 63 -8.33 -10.04 -13.18
CA PRO A 63 -7.50 -10.59 -14.26
C PRO A 63 -6.59 -9.55 -14.93
N HIS A 64 -7.04 -8.30 -15.06
CA HIS A 64 -6.25 -7.20 -15.63
C HIS A 64 -5.06 -6.78 -14.75
N ALA A 65 -5.04 -7.16 -13.48
CA ALA A 65 -3.90 -6.95 -12.59
C ALA A 65 -2.80 -8.00 -12.80
N ILE A 66 -3.07 -9.10 -13.50
CA ILE A 66 -2.07 -10.12 -13.81
C ILE A 66 -1.32 -9.67 -15.07
N ALA A 67 -0.27 -8.88 -14.87
CA ALA A 67 0.55 -8.29 -15.92
C ALA A 67 2.00 -8.17 -15.48
N ASP A 68 2.90 -7.85 -16.40
CA ASP A 68 4.33 -7.64 -16.10
C ASP A 68 4.52 -6.46 -15.14
N GLY A 69 5.50 -6.58 -14.24
CA GLY A 69 5.83 -5.52 -13.28
C GLY A 69 5.12 -5.66 -11.91
N VAL A 70 4.94 -4.52 -11.24
CA VAL A 70 4.44 -4.45 -9.86
C VAL A 70 3.11 -3.71 -9.82
N GLN A 71 2.04 -4.44 -9.47
CA GLN A 71 0.72 -3.87 -9.28
C GLN A 71 0.45 -3.66 -7.79
N THR A 72 0.25 -2.42 -7.37
CA THR A 72 0.03 -2.06 -5.96
C THR A 72 -1.46 -1.86 -5.69
N PHE A 73 -1.96 -2.62 -4.72
CA PHE A 73 -3.30 -2.51 -4.19
C PHE A 73 -3.27 -1.72 -2.90
N VAL A 74 -4.07 -0.67 -2.81
CA VAL A 74 -4.13 0.19 -1.63
C VAL A 74 -5.48 0.03 -0.94
N ILE A 75 -5.45 -0.14 0.37
CA ILE A 75 -6.62 -0.38 1.22
C ILE A 75 -6.87 0.90 2.03
N TYR A 76 -8.06 1.49 1.88
CA TYR A 76 -8.47 2.75 2.49
C TYR A 76 -9.66 2.55 3.42
N ASP A 77 -9.66 3.30 4.53
CA ASP A 77 -10.88 3.67 5.24
C ASP A 77 -11.43 4.94 4.58
N THR A 78 -12.57 4.83 3.92
CA THR A 78 -13.17 5.94 3.16
C THR A 78 -13.84 6.98 4.05
N ALA A 79 -14.26 6.60 5.25
CA ALA A 79 -14.90 7.53 6.17
C ALA A 79 -13.90 8.50 6.80
N THR A 80 -12.62 8.12 6.92
CA THR A 80 -11.53 8.97 7.38
C THR A 80 -10.56 9.36 6.28
N GLU A 81 -10.81 8.94 5.04
CA GLU A 81 -9.92 9.10 3.88
C GLU A 81 -8.46 8.69 4.16
N SER A 82 -8.26 7.66 4.99
CA SER A 82 -6.94 7.26 5.47
C SER A 82 -6.52 5.90 4.91
N LYS A 83 -5.28 5.82 4.43
CA LYS A 83 -4.65 4.56 4.01
C LYS A 83 -4.42 3.67 5.23
N LEU A 84 -4.99 2.46 5.21
CA LEU A 84 -4.77 1.42 6.23
C LEU A 84 -3.56 0.54 5.90
N GLY A 85 -3.30 0.32 4.61
CA GLY A 85 -2.16 -0.45 4.17
C GLY A 85 -2.19 -0.70 2.67
N GLU A 86 -1.26 -1.51 2.21
CA GLU A 86 -1.14 -1.88 0.81
C GLU A 86 -0.50 -3.26 0.66
N PHE A 87 -0.69 -3.87 -0.50
CA PHE A 87 0.04 -5.05 -0.92
C PHE A 87 0.38 -4.99 -2.41
N ALA A 88 1.40 -5.73 -2.81
CA ALA A 88 1.84 -5.80 -4.20
C ALA A 88 1.58 -7.19 -4.79
N LEU A 89 1.12 -7.22 -6.04
CA LEU A 89 1.20 -8.36 -6.93
C LEU A 89 2.37 -8.12 -7.90
N ILE A 90 3.35 -9.01 -7.87
CA ILE A 90 4.53 -8.94 -8.73
C ILE A 90 4.33 -9.99 -9.83
N GLY A 91 4.16 -9.53 -11.06
CA GLY A 91 4.13 -10.37 -12.26
C GLY A 91 5.52 -10.74 -12.74
N ASP A 92 5.66 -11.10 -14.02
CA ASP A 92 6.96 -11.40 -14.61
C ASP A 92 7.95 -10.24 -14.41
N THR A 93 9.24 -10.62 -14.46
CA THR A 93 10.45 -9.83 -14.24
C THR A 93 10.14 -8.37 -13.96
N PRO A 94 10.04 -7.95 -12.67
CA PRO A 94 10.09 -6.52 -12.40
C PRO A 94 11.36 -6.04 -13.07
N THR A 95 11.28 -5.03 -13.93
CA THR A 95 12.41 -4.45 -14.69
C THR A 95 13.42 -3.85 -13.71
N SER A 96 14.06 -4.71 -12.93
CA SER A 96 14.80 -4.39 -11.72
C SER A 96 16.12 -3.73 -12.07
N ASN A 97 16.56 -3.88 -13.31
CA ASN A 97 17.75 -3.21 -13.82
C ASN A 97 17.48 -1.73 -14.12
N ASP A 98 16.36 -1.37 -14.74
CA ASP A 98 16.07 0.04 -15.04
C ASP A 98 15.71 0.82 -13.79
N LEU A 99 14.84 0.30 -12.92
CA LEU A 99 14.47 1.00 -11.69
C LEU A 99 15.64 1.13 -10.70
N ARG A 100 16.52 0.12 -10.62
CA ARG A 100 17.72 0.23 -9.77
C ARG A 100 18.72 1.24 -10.35
N ALA A 101 18.87 1.29 -11.66
CA ALA A 101 19.73 2.27 -12.32
C ALA A 101 19.20 3.71 -12.11
N GLU A 102 17.89 3.93 -12.28
CA GLU A 102 17.21 5.20 -12.01
C GLU A 102 17.38 5.63 -10.53
N VAL A 103 17.18 4.72 -9.58
CA VAL A 103 17.35 5.01 -8.13
C VAL A 103 18.80 5.35 -7.77
N GLU A 104 19.78 4.67 -8.38
CA GLU A 104 21.20 4.98 -8.16
C GLU A 104 21.57 6.35 -8.77
N LEU A 105 20.97 6.72 -9.90
CA LEU A 105 21.10 8.06 -10.50
C LEU A 105 20.54 9.15 -9.58
N LEU A 106 19.32 8.96 -9.07
CA LEU A 106 18.68 9.89 -8.13
C LEU A 106 19.50 10.05 -6.83
N ARG A 107 20.11 8.97 -6.33
CA ARG A 107 21.02 9.04 -5.17
C ARG A 107 22.28 9.84 -5.47
N ALA A 108 22.87 9.65 -6.65
CA ALA A 108 24.05 10.39 -7.06
C ALA A 108 23.78 11.90 -7.16
N GLU A 109 22.63 12.29 -7.73
CA GLU A 109 22.21 13.69 -7.80
C GLU A 109 21.96 14.30 -6.41
N LEU A 110 21.29 13.56 -5.52
CA LEU A 110 21.07 14.00 -4.13
C LEU A 110 22.37 14.17 -3.35
N ASP A 111 23.35 13.28 -3.55
CA ASP A 111 24.64 13.38 -2.88
C ASP A 111 25.48 14.55 -3.42
N MET A 112 25.33 14.88 -4.71
CA MET A 112 25.91 16.10 -5.28
C MET A 112 25.29 17.36 -4.64
N LEU A 113 23.97 17.40 -4.48
CA LEU A 113 23.26 18.48 -3.77
C LEU A 113 23.68 18.60 -2.30
N LYS A 114 23.76 17.48 -1.56
CA LYS A 114 24.22 17.48 -0.16
C LYS A 114 25.64 18.04 -0.03
N ARG A 115 26.55 17.71 -0.96
CA ARG A 115 27.92 18.22 -0.96
C ARG A 115 27.97 19.72 -1.23
N ALA A 116 27.20 20.21 -2.19
CA ALA A 116 27.09 21.64 -2.48
C ALA A 116 26.51 22.40 -1.29
N PHE A 117 25.45 21.86 -0.68
CA PHE A 117 24.82 22.46 0.50
C PHE A 117 25.75 22.51 1.71
N ARG A 118 26.45 21.41 2.02
CA ARG A 118 27.45 21.38 3.10
C ARG A 118 28.56 22.41 2.89
N ARG A 119 29.02 22.57 1.65
CA ARG A 119 30.02 23.58 1.30
C ARG A 119 29.49 24.99 1.52
N HIS A 120 28.26 25.26 1.08
CA HIS A 120 27.61 26.56 1.26
C HIS A 120 27.41 26.91 2.75
N CYS A 121 27.01 25.96 3.60
CA CYS A 121 26.89 26.18 5.04
C CYS A 121 28.25 26.49 5.71
N LEU A 122 29.34 25.90 5.22
CA LEU A 122 30.70 26.16 5.71
C LEU A 122 31.28 27.48 5.20
N GLU A 123 30.89 27.92 4.00
CA GLU A 123 31.31 29.21 3.42
C GLU A 123 30.54 30.40 3.99
N THR A 124 29.39 30.16 4.64
CA THR A 124 28.49 31.21 5.16
C THR A 124 28.46 31.28 6.70
N SER A 125 29.36 30.55 7.39
CA SER A 125 29.58 30.65 8.85
C SER A 125 30.89 31.38 9.14
#